data_AF-A0A2H6JVN5-F1
#
_entry.id   AF-A0A2H6JVN5-F1
#
_cell.length_a   1.000
_cell.length_b   1.000
_cell.length_c   1.000
_cell.angle_alpha   90.00
_cell.angle_beta   90.00
_cell.angle_gamma   90.00
#
_symmetry.space_group_name_H-M   'P 1'
#
loop_
_entity.id
_entity.type
_entity.pdbx_description
1 polymer ?
#
loop_
_entity_poly.entity_id
_entity_poly.type
_entity_poly.pdbx_seq_one_letter_code
_entity_poly.pdbx_strand_id
1 'polypeptide(L)'
;MVDQLYRRTKLPSPDKKIDIFTDGNDDYTYVLAKYYAYTCISYGQLIKIKEKGKLIGKEKRTIYGNPDPVDIETTDIKNFNGILRERCGRLVRRSKCFSKYKSRLCCAIHLFQFYWDFINEFERKTSPAMLEEVTDHLWTWHDFLMYHYAV
;
A
#
# COMPACT_ATOMS: atom_id res chain seq x y z
N MET A 1 10.98 -5.73 1.52
CA MET A 1 9.68 -5.07 1.69
C MET A 1 9.62 -4.33 3.03
N VAL A 2 9.71 -4.99 4.18
CA VAL A 2 9.69 -4.34 5.51
C VAL A 2 10.84 -3.34 5.71
N ASP A 3 12.04 -3.69 5.23
CA ASP A 3 13.19 -2.76 5.20
C ASP A 3 12.89 -1.45 4.43
N GLN A 4 12.18 -1.53 3.31
CA GLN A 4 11.82 -0.33 2.54
C GLN A 4 10.76 0.50 3.26
N LEU A 5 9.80 -0.16 3.95
CA LEU A 5 8.85 0.52 4.81
C LEU A 5 9.61 1.31 5.89
N TYR A 6 10.48 0.64 6.63
CA TYR A 6 11.29 1.23 7.70
C TYR A 6 12.12 2.45 7.24
N ARG A 7 12.72 2.39 6.05
CA ARG A 7 13.52 3.50 5.52
C ARG A 7 12.70 4.67 4.99
N ARG A 8 11.42 4.46 4.66
CA ARG A 8 10.58 5.46 3.95
C ARG A 8 9.52 6.08 4.85
N THR A 9 9.13 5.42 5.92
CA THR A 9 8.16 5.96 6.88
C THR A 9 8.87 6.76 7.96
N LYS A 10 8.16 7.73 8.54
CA LYS A 10 8.61 8.40 9.76
C LYS A 10 8.74 7.36 10.88
N LEU A 11 9.86 7.39 11.60
CA LEU A 11 10.10 6.45 12.69
C LEU A 11 9.05 6.65 13.79
N PRO A 12 8.39 5.58 14.25
CA PRO A 12 7.40 5.67 15.31
C PRO A 12 8.06 5.84 16.68
N SER A 13 7.29 6.38 17.62
CA SER A 13 7.69 6.53 19.03
C SER A 13 6.62 5.88 19.93
N PRO A 14 6.89 5.67 21.22
CA PRO A 14 5.89 5.13 22.14
C PRO A 14 4.60 5.97 22.20
N ASP A 15 4.71 7.29 22.05
CA ASP A 15 3.58 8.23 22.06
C ASP A 15 2.86 8.30 20.70
N LYS A 16 3.61 8.12 19.60
CA LYS A 16 3.09 8.10 18.23
C LYS A 16 3.48 6.79 17.56
N LYS A 17 2.69 5.75 17.84
CA LYS A 17 2.86 4.40 17.29
C LYS A 17 2.49 4.35 15.83
N ILE A 18 2.99 3.34 15.12
CA ILE A 18 2.52 2.97 13.79
C ILE A 18 1.59 1.76 13.89
N ASP A 19 0.44 1.85 13.25
CA ASP A 19 -0.50 0.75 13.10
C ASP A 19 -0.17 -0.03 11.82
N ILE A 20 -0.06 -1.34 11.95
CA ILE A 20 0.27 -2.25 10.85
C ILE A 20 -0.79 -3.34 10.79
N PHE A 21 -1.35 -3.57 9.61
CA PHE A 21 -2.34 -4.61 9.37
C PHE A 21 -1.94 -5.46 8.18
N THR A 22 -1.87 -6.78 8.37
CA THR A 22 -1.49 -7.71 7.30
C THR A 22 -2.46 -8.88 7.18
N ASP A 23 -2.25 -9.71 6.16
CA ASP A 23 -2.83 -11.04 6.15
C ASP A 23 -2.14 -11.97 7.15
N GLY A 24 -2.63 -13.21 7.23
CA GLY A 24 -2.13 -14.24 8.15
C GLY A 24 -0.76 -14.83 7.81
N ASN A 25 0.10 -14.15 7.04
CA ASN A 25 1.48 -14.59 6.84
C ASN A 25 2.27 -14.38 8.15
N ASP A 26 2.81 -15.46 8.70
CA ASP A 26 3.50 -15.49 9.98
C ASP A 26 4.87 -14.81 9.96
N ASP A 27 5.51 -14.66 8.80
CA ASP A 27 6.80 -13.96 8.65
C ASP A 27 6.78 -12.56 9.28
N TYR A 28 5.68 -11.84 9.13
CA TYR A 28 5.53 -10.49 9.66
C TYR A 28 5.58 -10.43 11.19
N THR A 29 5.17 -11.52 11.86
CA THR A 29 5.13 -11.57 13.33
C THR A 29 6.51 -11.36 13.93
N TYR A 30 7.56 -11.97 13.39
CA TYR A 30 8.90 -11.85 13.94
C TYR A 30 9.78 -10.86 13.16
N VAL A 31 9.48 -10.57 11.89
CA VAL A 31 10.28 -9.63 11.08
C VAL A 31 10.07 -8.18 11.52
N LEU A 32 8.83 -7.77 11.86
CA LEU A 32 8.56 -6.37 12.27
C LEU A 32 9.36 -5.97 13.51
N ALA A 33 9.52 -6.89 14.46
CA ALA A 33 10.29 -6.70 15.68
C ALA A 33 11.80 -6.43 15.44
N LYS A 34 12.33 -6.82 14.26
CA LYS A 34 13.73 -6.54 13.89
C LYS A 34 13.95 -5.09 13.48
N TYR A 35 12.89 -4.38 13.09
CA TYR A 35 12.95 -3.00 12.60
C TYR A 35 12.33 -2.01 13.58
N TYR A 36 11.30 -2.41 14.31
CA TYR A 36 10.60 -1.54 15.25
C TYR A 36 10.54 -2.15 16.64
N ALA A 37 10.71 -1.31 17.66
CA ALA A 37 10.50 -1.70 19.04
C ALA A 37 9.01 -2.00 19.28
N TYR A 38 8.71 -3.02 20.09
CA TYR A 38 7.33 -3.43 20.42
C TYR A 38 6.48 -2.30 21.01
N THR A 39 7.12 -1.36 21.72
CA THR A 39 6.45 -0.20 22.31
C THR A 39 6.00 0.84 21.28
N CYS A 40 6.55 0.81 20.07
CA CYS A 40 6.30 1.79 19.01
C CYS A 40 5.35 1.29 17.91
N ILE A 41 4.86 0.05 18.01
CA ILE A 41 3.99 -0.55 16.98
C ILE A 41 2.72 -1.14 17.60
N SER A 42 1.64 -1.04 16.85
CA SER A 42 0.44 -1.87 17.04
C SER A 42 0.29 -2.72 15.78
N TYR A 43 0.22 -4.04 15.93
CA TYR A 43 0.22 -4.95 14.80
C TYR A 43 -0.92 -5.97 14.91
N GLY A 44 -1.77 -6.01 13.89
CA GLY A 44 -2.87 -6.94 13.75
C GLY A 44 -2.81 -7.75 12.45
N GLN A 45 -3.33 -8.96 12.48
CA GLN A 45 -3.47 -9.84 11.32
C GLN A 45 -4.93 -10.20 11.08
N LEU A 46 -5.32 -10.19 9.81
CA LEU A 46 -6.57 -10.80 9.37
C LEU A 46 -6.31 -12.19 8.79
N ILE A 47 -6.68 -13.21 9.56
CA ILE A 47 -6.58 -14.61 9.17
C ILE A 47 -7.87 -15.03 8.50
N LYS A 48 -7.77 -15.60 7.29
CA LYS A 48 -8.91 -16.11 6.54
C LYS A 48 -9.10 -17.60 6.83
N ILE A 49 -10.23 -17.95 7.43
CA ILE A 49 -10.59 -19.34 7.70
C ILE A 49 -11.25 -19.90 6.44
N LYS A 50 -10.62 -20.92 5.86
CA LYS A 50 -11.12 -21.59 4.65
C LYS A 50 -11.40 -23.04 4.93
N GLU A 51 -12.55 -23.52 4.44
CA GLU A 51 -12.91 -24.93 4.45
C GLU A 51 -13.20 -25.37 3.02
N LYS A 52 -12.57 -26.46 2.57
CA LYS A 52 -12.68 -26.97 1.19
C LYS A 52 -12.48 -25.88 0.12
N GLY A 53 -11.54 -24.96 0.36
CA GLY A 53 -11.22 -23.85 -0.53
C GLY A 53 -12.20 -22.66 -0.49
N LYS A 54 -13.34 -22.78 0.21
CA LYS A 54 -14.30 -21.68 0.40
C LYS A 54 -13.94 -20.88 1.64
N LEU A 55 -14.07 -19.55 1.56
CA LEU A 55 -13.93 -18.67 2.71
C LEU A 55 -15.17 -18.82 3.60
N ILE A 56 -14.99 -19.31 4.83
CA ILE A 56 -16.08 -19.52 5.78
C ILE A 56 -16.06 -18.52 6.94
N GLY A 57 -14.92 -17.85 7.16
CA GLY A 57 -14.79 -16.88 8.23
C GLY A 57 -13.50 -16.06 8.15
N LYS A 58 -13.41 -15.09 9.04
CA LYS A 58 -12.23 -14.27 9.27
C LYS A 58 -11.96 -14.22 10.77
N GLU A 59 -10.72 -14.39 11.18
CA GLU A 59 -10.24 -14.19 12.55
C GLU A 59 -9.30 -12.98 12.55
N LYS A 60 -9.54 -12.06 13.49
CA LYS A 60 -8.66 -10.92 13.71
C LYS A 60 -7.75 -11.24 14.89
N ARG A 61 -6.44 -11.18 14.66
CA ARG A 61 -5.43 -11.52 15.66
C ARG A 61 -4.55 -10.32 15.95
N THR A 62 -4.49 -9.91 17.21
CA THR A 62 -3.52 -8.93 17.69
C THR A 62 -2.21 -9.63 18.02
N ILE A 63 -1.11 -9.13 17.46
CA ILE A 63 0.23 -9.66 17.69
C ILE A 63 1.03 -8.72 18.61
N TYR A 64 0.99 -7.41 18.34
CA TYR A 64 1.68 -6.40 19.15
C TYR A 64 0.75 -5.23 19.48
N GLY A 65 0.95 -4.64 20.65
CA GLY A 65 0.23 -3.44 21.08
C GLY A 65 -1.27 -3.69 21.27
N ASN A 66 -2.05 -2.65 20.98
CA ASN A 66 -3.51 -2.69 21.10
C ASN A 66 -4.16 -1.96 19.90
N PRO A 67 -4.02 -2.51 18.67
CA PRO A 67 -4.69 -1.97 17.50
C PRO A 67 -6.20 -2.05 17.65
N ASP A 68 -6.93 -1.09 17.05
CA ASP A 68 -8.39 -1.19 16.95
C ASP A 68 -8.75 -2.42 16.12
N PRO A 69 -9.52 -3.39 16.67
CA PRO A 69 -9.99 -4.53 15.92
C PRO A 69 -10.73 -4.15 14.64
N VAL A 70 -11.44 -3.02 14.58
CA VAL A 70 -12.16 -2.57 13.39
C VAL A 70 -11.22 -2.42 12.19
N ASP A 71 -10.06 -1.80 12.41
CA ASP A 71 -9.07 -1.48 11.38
C ASP A 71 -8.27 -2.69 10.90
N ILE A 72 -8.29 -3.81 11.63
CA ILE A 72 -7.70 -5.07 11.20
C ILE A 72 -8.53 -5.66 10.04
N GLU A 73 -8.31 -5.16 8.83
CA GLU A 73 -8.94 -5.62 7.60
C GLU A 73 -7.94 -5.55 6.44
N THR A 74 -8.25 -6.24 5.34
CA THR A 74 -7.37 -6.28 4.16
C THR A 74 -8.12 -6.00 2.87
N THR A 75 -9.36 -5.52 2.97
CA THR A 75 -10.25 -5.27 1.83
C THR A 75 -9.64 -4.21 0.92
N ASP A 76 -9.20 -3.08 1.47
CA ASP A 76 -8.71 -1.94 0.67
C ASP A 76 -7.43 -2.30 -0.08
N ILE A 77 -6.45 -2.89 0.60
CA ILE A 77 -5.21 -3.33 -0.06
C ILE A 77 -5.46 -4.43 -1.10
N LYS A 78 -6.46 -5.31 -0.88
CA LYS A 78 -6.85 -6.33 -1.86
C LYS A 78 -7.54 -5.73 -3.07
N ASN A 79 -8.40 -4.74 -2.86
CA ASN A 79 -9.03 -3.98 -3.92
C ASN A 79 -7.96 -3.25 -4.74
N PHE A 80 -7.06 -2.50 -4.08
CA PHE A 80 -5.97 -1.80 -4.73
C PHE A 80 -5.03 -2.75 -5.51
N ASN A 81 -4.70 -3.91 -4.96
CA ASN A 81 -3.95 -4.95 -5.68
C ASN A 81 -4.69 -5.45 -6.94
N GLY A 82 -6.02 -5.47 -6.93
CA GLY A 82 -6.86 -5.76 -8.10
C GLY A 82 -6.73 -4.67 -9.16
N ILE A 83 -6.95 -3.42 -8.76
CA ILE A 83 -6.84 -2.23 -9.62
C ILE A 83 -5.45 -2.15 -10.26
N LEU A 84 -4.39 -2.32 -9.46
CA LEU A 84 -3.01 -2.31 -9.94
C LEU A 84 -2.77 -3.39 -10.99
N ARG A 85 -3.25 -4.62 -10.78
CA ARG A 85 -3.12 -5.71 -11.76
C ARG A 85 -3.88 -5.45 -13.04
N GLU A 86 -5.06 -4.87 -12.96
CA GLU A 86 -5.89 -4.54 -14.12
C GLU A 86 -5.25 -3.41 -14.94
N ARG A 87 -4.89 -2.31 -14.28
CA ARG A 87 -4.33 -1.10 -14.92
C ARG A 87 -2.90 -1.33 -15.42
N CYS A 88 -2.11 -2.16 -14.72
CA CYS A 88 -0.74 -2.52 -15.10
C CYS A 88 -0.63 -3.94 -15.69
N GLY A 89 -1.69 -4.48 -16.32
CA GLY A 89 -1.81 -5.83 -16.92
C GLY A 89 -0.87 -6.15 -18.10
N ARG A 90 0.36 -5.67 -18.04
CA ARG A 90 1.41 -5.69 -19.06
C ARG A 90 2.12 -7.03 -19.18
N LEU A 91 2.10 -7.85 -18.12
CA LEU A 91 2.80 -9.13 -18.05
C LEU A 91 1.98 -10.30 -18.61
N VAL A 92 0.67 -10.12 -18.80
CA VAL A 92 -0.28 -11.22 -19.08
C VAL A 92 -0.16 -11.79 -20.49
N ARG A 93 0.16 -10.97 -21.52
CA ARG A 93 0.29 -11.46 -22.91
C ARG A 93 1.72 -11.91 -23.22
N ARG A 94 1.86 -13.10 -23.82
CA ARG A 94 3.16 -13.67 -24.23
C ARG A 94 3.92 -12.73 -25.18
N SER A 95 3.24 -12.15 -26.17
CA SER A 95 3.80 -11.34 -27.26
C SER A 95 4.26 -9.92 -26.88
N LYS A 96 3.96 -9.42 -25.68
CA LYS A 96 4.36 -8.07 -25.25
C LYS A 96 5.81 -8.02 -24.71
N CYS A 97 6.79 -8.52 -25.47
CA CYS A 97 8.17 -8.69 -25.01
C CYS A 97 8.82 -7.40 -24.48
N PHE A 98 8.69 -6.27 -25.19
CA PHE A 98 9.24 -4.98 -24.73
C PHE A 98 8.59 -4.49 -23.43
N SER A 99 7.30 -4.76 -23.24
CA SER A 99 6.58 -4.34 -22.04
C SER A 99 7.00 -5.10 -20.78
N LYS A 100 7.72 -6.22 -20.93
CA LYS A 100 8.13 -7.12 -19.84
C LYS A 100 9.52 -6.82 -19.30
N TYR A 101 10.28 -5.93 -19.95
CA TYR A 101 11.54 -5.45 -19.38
C TYR A 101 11.27 -4.86 -17.98
N LYS A 102 12.07 -5.26 -17.00
CA LYS A 102 11.94 -4.79 -15.61
C LYS A 102 11.87 -3.26 -15.53
N SER A 103 12.76 -2.56 -16.26
CA SER A 103 12.76 -1.10 -16.34
C SER A 103 11.44 -0.53 -16.86
N ARG A 104 10.85 -1.14 -17.89
CA ARG A 104 9.57 -0.73 -18.46
C ARG A 104 8.39 -1.00 -17.53
N LEU A 105 8.45 -2.07 -16.74
CA LEU A 105 7.46 -2.33 -15.69
C LEU A 105 7.59 -1.29 -14.56
N CYS A 106 8.81 -0.99 -14.10
CA CYS A 106 9.05 0.04 -13.09
C CYS A 106 8.52 1.41 -13.53
N CYS A 107 8.83 1.84 -14.76
CA CYS A 107 8.29 3.10 -15.29
C CYS A 107 6.75 3.13 -15.32
N ALA A 108 6.12 2.02 -15.73
CA ALA A 108 4.66 1.93 -15.76
C ALA A 108 4.04 1.99 -14.36
N ILE A 109 4.66 1.32 -13.37
CA ILE A 109 4.23 1.38 -11.98
C ILE A 109 4.37 2.79 -11.42
N HIS A 110 5.51 3.45 -11.63
CA HIS A 110 5.71 4.83 -11.15
C HIS A 110 4.69 5.80 -11.76
N LEU A 111 4.42 5.68 -13.07
CA LEU A 111 3.40 6.49 -13.73
C LEU A 111 1.99 6.21 -13.17
N PHE A 112 1.66 4.95 -12.93
CA PHE A 112 0.39 4.57 -12.34
C PHE A 112 0.25 5.09 -10.90
N GLN A 113 1.30 4.98 -10.09
CA GLN A 113 1.30 5.52 -8.73
C GLN A 113 1.10 7.04 -8.74
N PHE A 114 1.82 7.77 -9.58
CA PHE A 114 1.61 9.21 -9.72
C PHE A 114 0.17 9.54 -10.14
N TYR A 115 -0.35 8.85 -11.17
CA TYR A 115 -1.74 9.02 -11.58
C TYR A 115 -2.71 8.74 -10.42
N TRP A 116 -2.53 7.64 -9.69
CA TRP A 116 -3.41 7.23 -8.61
C TRP A 116 -3.39 8.21 -7.43
N ASP A 117 -2.20 8.68 -7.06
CA ASP A 117 -2.01 9.49 -5.86
C ASP A 117 -2.29 10.98 -6.11
N PHE A 118 -2.05 11.50 -7.32
CA PHE A 118 -2.11 12.94 -7.61
C PHE A 118 -3.24 13.35 -8.56
N ILE A 119 -3.61 12.51 -9.54
CA ILE A 119 -4.55 12.87 -10.61
C ILE A 119 -5.93 12.23 -10.42
N ASN A 120 -5.97 10.98 -9.95
CA ASN A 120 -7.21 10.24 -9.80
C ASN A 120 -8.03 10.79 -8.64
N GLU A 121 -9.25 11.23 -8.92
CA GLU A 121 -10.19 11.65 -7.88
C GLU A 121 -10.58 10.44 -7.02
N PHE A 122 -10.30 10.54 -5.73
CA PHE A 122 -10.60 9.51 -4.74
C PHE A 122 -11.94 9.80 -4.05
N GLU A 123 -12.10 11.01 -3.48
CA GLU A 123 -13.34 11.47 -2.87
C GLU A 123 -13.56 12.97 -3.09
N ARG A 124 -14.74 13.42 -3.55
CA ARG A 124 -15.14 14.84 -3.59
C ARG A 124 -14.03 15.80 -4.06
N LYS A 125 -13.43 15.54 -5.22
CA LYS A 125 -12.31 16.32 -5.81
C LYS A 125 -11.01 16.35 -4.99
N THR A 126 -10.81 15.39 -4.09
CA THR A 126 -9.51 15.16 -3.42
C THR A 126 -8.82 13.91 -3.94
N SER A 127 -7.49 13.94 -3.92
CA SER A 127 -6.60 12.81 -4.20
C SER A 127 -5.88 12.33 -2.93
N PRO A 128 -5.31 11.11 -2.91
CA PRO A 128 -4.51 10.64 -1.79
C PRO A 128 -3.37 11.59 -1.39
N ALA A 129 -2.70 12.20 -2.38
CA ALA A 129 -1.65 13.18 -2.11
C ALA A 129 -2.17 14.46 -1.44
N MET A 130 -3.43 14.86 -1.68
CA MET A 130 -4.04 15.98 -0.97
C MET A 130 -4.40 15.62 0.48
N LEU A 131 -4.90 14.40 0.72
CA LEU A 131 -5.22 13.91 2.06
C LEU A 131 -3.98 13.85 2.96
N GLU A 132 -2.82 13.54 2.38
CA GLU A 132 -1.52 13.52 3.04
C GLU A 132 -0.78 14.87 3.00
N GLU A 133 -1.45 15.95 2.55
CA GLU A 133 -0.90 17.31 2.49
C GLU A 133 0.38 17.45 1.64
N VAL A 134 0.60 16.55 0.68
CA VAL A 134 1.73 16.58 -0.25
C VAL A 134 1.49 17.61 -1.37
N THR A 135 0.22 17.89 -1.69
CA THR A 135 -0.21 18.88 -2.68
C THR A 135 -1.50 19.54 -2.21
N ASP A 136 -1.73 20.79 -2.59
CA ASP A 136 -2.92 21.57 -2.24
C ASP A 136 -4.05 21.50 -3.29
N HIS A 137 -3.77 20.91 -4.45
CA HIS A 137 -4.71 20.78 -5.56
C HIS A 137 -4.64 19.40 -6.22
N LEU A 138 -5.72 19.07 -6.93
CA LEU A 138 -5.80 17.88 -7.78
C LEU A 138 -5.00 18.14 -9.07
N TRP A 139 -4.05 17.26 -9.36
CA TRP A 139 -3.21 17.41 -10.55
C TRP A 139 -3.97 16.99 -11.80
N THR A 140 -3.62 17.62 -12.92
CA THR A 140 -4.00 17.19 -14.26
C THR A 140 -2.81 16.58 -15.01
N TRP A 141 -3.08 15.91 -16.12
CA TRP A 141 -2.02 15.49 -17.04
C TRP A 141 -1.23 16.67 -17.58
N HIS A 142 -1.86 17.84 -17.73
CA HIS A 142 -1.15 19.05 -18.17
C HIS A 142 -0.13 19.47 -17.11
N ASP A 143 -0.55 19.53 -15.84
CA ASP A 143 0.33 19.88 -14.73
C ASP A 143 1.51 18.90 -14.68
N PHE A 144 1.26 17.60 -14.73
CA PHE A 144 2.32 16.59 -14.70
C PHE A 144 3.34 16.72 -15.85
N LEU A 145 2.88 16.97 -17.07
CA LEU A 145 3.75 17.03 -18.26
C LEU A 145 4.48 18.38 -18.40
N MET A 146 3.89 19.45 -17.89
CA MET A 146 4.44 20.81 -17.95
C MET A 146 5.09 21.24 -16.64
N TYR A 147 5.09 20.38 -15.62
CA TYR A 147 5.78 20.63 -14.36
C TYR A 147 7.29 20.71 -14.62
N HIS A 148 7.78 21.93 -14.65
CA HIS A 148 9.20 22.21 -14.64
C HIS A 148 9.57 22.62 -13.21
N TYR A 149 10.51 21.89 -12.60
CA TYR A 149 11.30 22.48 -11.53
C TYR A 149 11.97 23.69 -12.17
N ALA A 150 11.46 24.89 -11.91
CA ALA A 150 12.12 26.10 -12.34
C ALA A 150 13.58 26.00 -11.89
N VAL A 151 14.49 26.08 -12.88
CA VAL A 151 15.94 26.13 -12.68
C VAL A 151 16.31 27.41 -11.93
#